data_AF-A0A944F1N2-F1
#
_entry.id   AF-A0A944F1N2-F1
#
_cell.length_a   1.000
_cell.length_b   1.000
_cell.length_c   1.000
_cell.angle_alpha   90.00
_cell.angle_beta   90.00
_cell.angle_gamma   90.00
#
_symmetry.space_group_name_H-M   'P 1'
#
loop_
_entity.id
_entity.type
_entity.pdbx_description
1 polymer ?
#
loop_
_entity_poly.entity_id
_entity_poly.type
_entity_poly.pdbx_seq_one_letter_code
_entity_poly.pdbx_strand_id
1 'polypeptide(L)'
;MRSKATVTAVALLALAAAAVPARAAADTDDRKAPSGFFLTVSGSGSTWIRGVLLQCPPGPAAPHPDATGACAALDKTKGDFDTLPGNPRACTKQYEPVTVSASGTWRGAPTSWRKTYPNACVLDTATGPVFRF
;
A
#
# COMPACT_ATOMS: atom_id res chain seq x y z
N MET A 1 -68.79 -29.80 -29.78
CA MET A 1 -67.51 -30.45 -30.15
C MET A 1 -66.52 -29.36 -30.52
N ARG A 2 -65.28 -29.52 -30.05
CA ARG A 2 -64.18 -28.56 -30.15
C ARG A 2 -63.76 -28.34 -31.61
N SER A 3 -63.27 -27.15 -31.95
CA SER A 3 -61.92 -26.98 -32.52
C SER A 3 -61.54 -25.50 -32.70
N LYS A 4 -60.30 -25.20 -32.31
CA LYS A 4 -59.59 -23.91 -32.39
C LYS A 4 -58.62 -23.94 -33.58
N ALA A 5 -58.40 -22.80 -34.24
CA ALA A 5 -57.14 -22.34 -34.88
C ALA A 5 -57.47 -21.04 -35.64
N THR A 6 -56.66 -19.98 -35.71
CA THR A 6 -55.25 -19.94 -36.13
C THR A 6 -54.49 -18.76 -35.53
N VAL A 7 -53.18 -18.95 -35.43
CA VAL A 7 -52.13 -18.05 -34.92
C VAL A 7 -51.69 -17.07 -36.02
N THR A 8 -51.41 -15.82 -35.67
CA THR A 8 -50.47 -14.96 -36.42
C THR A 8 -49.51 -14.30 -35.43
N ALA A 9 -48.27 -14.77 -35.46
CA ALA A 9 -47.12 -14.22 -34.76
C ALA A 9 -46.67 -12.92 -35.44
N VAL A 10 -46.41 -11.88 -34.65
CA VAL A 10 -45.65 -10.71 -35.10
C VAL A 10 -44.38 -10.67 -34.25
N ALA A 11 -43.28 -11.13 -34.85
CA ALA A 11 -41.94 -11.02 -34.29
C ALA A 11 -41.42 -9.60 -34.54
N LEU A 12 -41.26 -8.81 -33.47
CA LEU A 12 -40.54 -7.53 -33.51
C LEU A 12 -39.08 -7.78 -33.13
N LEU A 13 -38.24 -7.86 -34.15
CA LEU A 13 -36.78 -7.83 -34.08
C LEU A 13 -36.30 -6.39 -34.36
N ALA A 14 -35.54 -5.79 -33.43
CA ALA A 14 -34.52 -4.74 -33.59
C ALA A 14 -34.44 -3.89 -32.30
N LEU A 15 -33.32 -3.47 -31.74
CA LEU A 15 -31.89 -3.60 -32.04
C LEU A 15 -31.20 -3.29 -30.68
N ALA A 16 -30.65 -4.29 -29.99
CA ALA A 16 -29.87 -4.04 -28.78
C ALA A 16 -28.47 -3.58 -29.22
N ALA A 17 -28.26 -2.27 -29.31
CA ALA A 17 -26.94 -1.69 -29.49
C ALA A 17 -26.10 -2.04 -28.24
N ALA A 18 -25.29 -3.08 -28.34
CA ALA A 18 -24.29 -3.41 -27.34
C ALA A 18 -23.26 -2.28 -27.33
N ALA A 19 -23.46 -1.30 -26.45
CA ALA A 19 -22.44 -0.32 -26.10
C ALA A 19 -21.29 -1.08 -25.45
N VAL A 20 -20.29 -1.44 -26.25
CA VAL A 20 -19.03 -2.00 -25.75
C VAL A 20 -18.34 -0.87 -24.99
N PRO A 21 -18.13 -0.95 -23.66
CA PRO A 21 -17.36 0.07 -22.98
C PRO A 21 -15.93 0.00 -23.53
N ALA A 22 -15.52 1.05 -24.25
CA ALA A 22 -14.14 1.25 -24.61
C ALA A 22 -13.33 1.35 -23.30
N ARG A 23 -12.67 0.26 -22.92
CA ARG A 23 -11.67 0.31 -21.85
C ARG A 23 -10.48 1.07 -22.42
N ALA A 24 -10.44 2.37 -22.14
CA ALA A 24 -9.22 3.14 -22.27
C ALA A 24 -8.18 2.43 -21.40
N ALA A 25 -7.17 1.83 -22.04
CA ALA A 25 -5.98 1.37 -21.35
C ALA A 25 -5.32 2.63 -20.79
N ALA A 26 -5.59 2.93 -19.52
CA ALA A 26 -4.81 3.92 -18.81
C ALA A 26 -3.37 3.41 -18.83
N ASP A 27 -2.49 4.16 -19.48
CA ASP A 27 -1.05 3.97 -19.40
C ASP A 27 -0.65 4.33 -17.97
N THR A 28 -0.88 3.42 -17.03
CA THR A 28 -0.48 3.59 -15.64
C THR A 28 1.00 3.28 -15.59
N ASP A 29 1.83 4.27 -15.89
CA ASP A 29 3.19 4.23 -15.36
C ASP A 29 3.03 4.19 -13.84
N ASP A 30 3.11 3.00 -13.25
CA ASP A 30 2.99 2.80 -11.80
C ASP A 30 3.99 3.68 -11.04
N ARG A 31 5.09 4.12 -11.69
CA ARG A 31 6.05 5.07 -11.12
C ARG A 31 5.47 6.47 -10.90
N LYS A 32 4.41 6.84 -11.61
CA LYS A 32 3.72 8.13 -11.46
C LYS A 32 2.59 8.07 -10.44
N ALA A 33 2.17 6.87 -10.04
CA ALA A 33 1.15 6.70 -9.01
C ALA A 33 1.71 7.12 -7.63
N PRO A 34 0.93 7.86 -6.83
CA PRO A 34 1.40 8.36 -5.55
C PRO A 34 1.72 7.21 -4.58
N SER A 35 2.83 7.37 -3.86
CA SER A 35 3.22 6.46 -2.76
C SER A 35 3.33 7.26 -1.47
N GLY A 36 2.59 6.85 -0.45
CA GLY A 36 2.53 7.58 0.82
C GLY A 36 1.99 6.69 1.93
N PHE A 37 2.51 6.87 3.13
CA PHE A 37 2.21 6.03 4.29
C PHE A 37 2.08 6.87 5.55
N PHE A 38 1.10 6.54 6.38
CA PHE A 38 1.18 6.82 7.80
C PHE A 38 1.99 5.73 8.49
N LEU A 39 3.11 6.12 9.08
CA LEU A 39 4.05 5.25 9.76
C LEU A 39 3.92 5.43 11.26
N THR A 40 3.93 4.33 12.01
CA THR A 40 3.90 4.39 13.48
C THR A 40 4.94 3.48 14.11
N VAL A 41 5.39 3.86 15.30
CA VAL A 41 6.18 3.04 16.22
C VAL A 41 5.49 3.09 17.58
N SER A 42 5.24 1.95 18.20
CA SER A 42 4.68 1.84 19.55
C SER A 42 5.52 0.94 20.45
N GLY A 43 5.51 1.23 21.74
CA GLY A 43 6.09 0.36 22.76
C GLY A 43 5.29 -0.92 22.98
N SER A 44 5.84 -1.82 23.78
CA SER A 44 5.15 -3.04 24.26
C SER A 44 3.78 -2.70 24.84
N GLY A 45 2.77 -3.51 24.50
CA GLY A 45 1.38 -3.30 24.97
C GLY A 45 0.79 -1.94 24.62
N SER A 46 1.31 -1.23 23.61
CA SER A 46 0.89 0.13 23.24
C SER A 46 1.05 1.16 24.37
N THR A 47 2.02 0.96 25.26
CA THR A 47 2.36 1.88 26.36
C THR A 47 2.68 3.31 25.89
N TRP A 48 3.19 3.46 24.67
CA TRP A 48 3.36 4.72 23.97
C TRP A 48 3.26 4.50 22.47
N ILE A 49 2.94 5.55 21.72
CA ILE A 49 2.92 5.52 20.26
C ILE A 49 3.36 6.88 19.70
N ARG A 50 4.07 6.85 18.57
CA ARG A 50 4.34 8.01 17.73
C ARG A 50 4.11 7.66 16.26
N GLY A 51 3.84 8.66 15.44
CA GLY A 51 3.63 8.47 14.02
C GLY A 51 3.94 9.70 13.18
N VAL A 52 4.29 9.46 11.93
CA VAL A 52 4.59 10.51 10.94
C VAL A 52 4.01 10.11 9.58
N LEU A 53 3.80 11.11 8.73
CA LEU A 53 3.47 10.88 7.33
C LEU A 53 4.76 10.84 6.51
N LEU A 54 4.90 9.79 5.70
CA LEU A 54 5.88 9.68 4.63
C LEU A 54 5.15 9.88 3.30
N GLN A 55 5.69 10.74 2.45
CA GLN A 55 5.21 10.93 1.09
C GLN A 55 6.40 10.87 0.14
N CYS A 56 6.31 9.98 -0.86
CA CYS A 56 7.34 9.83 -1.88
C CYS A 56 7.01 10.66 -3.12
N PRO A 57 8.04 11.06 -3.90
CA PRO A 57 7.81 11.74 -5.18
C PRO A 57 6.88 10.94 -6.09
N PRO A 58 6.02 11.62 -6.90
CA PRO A 58 5.93 13.07 -7.08
C PRO A 58 5.04 13.80 -6.04
N GLY A 59 4.70 13.17 -4.90
CA GLY A 59 3.86 13.79 -3.88
C GLY A 59 4.51 14.97 -3.14
N PRO A 60 3.72 15.75 -2.37
CA PRO A 60 4.22 16.89 -1.59
C PRO A 60 5.16 16.45 -0.46
N ALA A 61 5.93 17.40 0.07
CA ALA A 61 6.72 17.15 1.27
C ALA A 61 5.83 16.74 2.46
N ALA A 62 6.33 15.84 3.30
CA ALA A 62 5.67 15.35 4.50
C ALA A 62 6.64 15.31 5.69
N PRO A 63 6.15 15.24 6.95
CA PRO A 63 6.96 15.43 8.15
C PRO A 63 8.01 14.34 8.46
N HIS A 64 8.13 13.27 7.66
CA HIS A 64 9.16 12.27 7.87
C HIS A 64 10.58 12.91 7.78
N PRO A 65 11.42 12.80 8.82
CA PRO A 65 12.68 13.56 8.93
C PRO A 65 13.71 13.19 7.84
N ASP A 66 13.67 11.97 7.32
CA ASP A 66 14.46 11.51 6.18
C ASP A 66 13.56 10.89 5.10
N ALA A 67 12.65 11.69 4.53
CA ALA A 67 11.72 11.21 3.51
C ALA A 67 12.45 10.66 2.27
N THR A 68 13.54 11.31 1.84
CA THR A 68 14.34 10.87 0.68
C THR A 68 14.96 9.49 0.91
N GLY A 69 15.60 9.26 2.06
CA GLY A 69 16.18 7.97 2.39
C GLY A 69 15.12 6.87 2.55
N ALA A 70 14.00 7.17 3.21
CA ALA A 70 12.90 6.23 3.38
C ALA A 70 12.27 5.80 2.03
N CYS A 71 12.00 6.75 1.14
CA CYS A 71 11.48 6.44 -0.19
C CYS A 71 12.47 5.65 -1.04
N ALA A 72 13.77 5.99 -0.99
CA ALA A 72 14.79 5.22 -1.69
C ALA A 72 14.91 3.77 -1.17
N ALA A 73 14.69 3.54 0.13
CA ALA A 73 14.66 2.19 0.70
C ALA A 73 13.44 1.39 0.19
N LEU A 74 12.26 2.00 0.16
CA LEU A 74 11.04 1.38 -0.36
C LEU A 74 11.12 1.12 -1.87
N ASP A 75 11.74 2.00 -2.65
CA ASP A 75 11.92 1.78 -4.08
C ASP A 75 12.77 0.54 -4.38
N LYS A 76 13.83 0.31 -3.58
CA LYS A 76 14.70 -0.88 -3.72
C LYS A 76 13.93 -2.19 -3.49
N THR A 77 12.91 -2.16 -2.64
CA THR A 77 12.10 -3.34 -2.29
C THR A 77 10.75 -3.37 -2.99
N LYS A 78 10.46 -2.38 -3.84
CA LYS A 78 9.15 -2.20 -4.47
C LYS A 78 8.02 -2.16 -3.43
N GLY A 79 8.24 -1.46 -2.32
CA GLY A 79 7.25 -1.26 -1.26
C GLY A 79 7.10 -2.44 -0.30
N ASP A 80 7.90 -3.50 -0.44
CA ASP A 80 7.93 -4.60 0.52
C ASP A 80 8.72 -4.19 1.78
N PHE A 81 8.02 -4.10 2.91
CA PHE A 81 8.57 -3.71 4.19
C PHE A 81 9.37 -4.83 4.88
N ASP A 82 9.17 -6.09 4.48
CA ASP A 82 9.90 -7.23 5.07
C ASP A 82 11.30 -7.42 4.49
N THR A 83 11.57 -6.82 3.33
CA THR A 83 12.85 -6.93 2.62
C THR A 83 13.64 -5.62 2.59
N LEU A 84 13.30 -4.66 3.47
CA LEU A 84 13.97 -3.35 3.53
C LEU A 84 15.50 -3.47 3.63
N PRO A 85 16.25 -2.64 2.88
CA PRO A 85 17.70 -2.60 2.96
C PRO A 85 18.07 -1.86 4.26
N GLY A 86 18.11 -2.63 5.35
CA GLY A 86 18.57 -2.17 6.65
C GLY A 86 20.06 -1.78 6.67
N ASN A 87 20.58 -1.51 7.87
CA ASN A 87 22.01 -1.28 8.09
C ASN A 87 22.51 -2.23 9.20
N PRO A 88 23.04 -3.41 8.83
CA PRO A 88 23.47 -4.41 9.79
C PRO A 88 24.53 -3.88 10.75
N ARG A 89 24.24 -3.96 12.05
CA ARG A 89 25.20 -3.70 13.14
C ARG A 89 24.83 -4.52 14.37
N ALA A 90 25.76 -4.63 15.32
CA ALA A 90 25.50 -5.28 16.59
C ALA A 90 24.45 -4.51 17.42
N CYS A 91 23.50 -5.25 17.99
CA CYS A 91 22.52 -4.74 18.94
C CYS A 91 22.65 -5.49 20.27
N THR A 92 22.31 -4.81 21.37
CA THR A 92 22.17 -5.48 22.67
C THR A 92 21.04 -6.51 22.62
N LYS A 93 21.06 -7.47 23.55
CA LYS A 93 20.05 -8.53 23.69
C LYS A 93 18.89 -8.14 24.63
N GLN A 94 18.83 -6.89 25.06
CA GLN A 94 17.73 -6.35 25.86
C GLN A 94 16.41 -6.56 25.10
N TYR A 95 15.41 -7.10 25.79
CA TYR A 95 14.08 -7.31 25.23
C TYR A 95 13.14 -6.19 25.66
N GLU A 96 12.98 -5.21 24.78
CA GLU A 96 12.12 -4.04 24.94
C GLU A 96 11.36 -3.84 23.62
N PRO A 97 10.35 -4.68 23.35
CA PRO A 97 9.81 -4.81 22.01
C PRO A 97 9.11 -3.54 21.55
N VAL A 98 9.31 -3.22 20.28
CA VAL A 98 8.63 -2.12 19.59
C VAL A 98 7.84 -2.69 18.42
N THR A 99 6.63 -2.20 18.22
CA THR A 99 5.78 -2.57 17.10
C THR A 99 5.66 -1.40 16.14
N VAL A 100 5.93 -1.65 14.87
CA VAL A 100 5.80 -0.66 13.80
C VAL A 100 4.65 -1.01 12.88
N SER A 101 4.05 0.00 12.26
CA SER A 101 3.11 -0.22 11.17
C SER A 101 3.22 0.84 10.08
N ALA A 102 2.83 0.44 8.87
CA ALA A 102 2.71 1.30 7.71
C ALA A 102 1.32 1.10 7.10
N SER A 103 0.59 2.19 6.90
CA SER A 103 -0.74 2.16 6.29
C SER A 103 -0.84 3.27 5.24
N GLY A 104 -1.18 2.90 4.02
CA GLY A 104 -1.24 3.86 2.91
C GLY A 104 -1.22 3.17 1.56
N THR A 105 -0.49 3.72 0.61
CA THR A 105 -0.37 3.19 -0.74
C THR A 105 1.07 3.11 -1.22
N TRP A 106 1.41 2.03 -1.90
CA TRP A 106 2.61 1.93 -2.70
C TRP A 106 2.22 1.95 -4.18
N ARG A 107 2.64 2.97 -4.93
CA ARG A 107 2.35 3.12 -6.37
C ARG A 107 0.88 2.88 -6.69
N GLY A 108 -0.02 3.46 -5.90
CA GLY A 108 -1.47 3.32 -6.02
C GLY A 108 -2.07 2.04 -5.42
N ALA A 109 -1.27 1.02 -5.07
CA ALA A 109 -1.75 -0.20 -4.43
C ALA A 109 -1.93 0.00 -2.91
N PRO A 110 -3.12 -0.25 -2.34
CA PRO A 110 -3.33 -0.22 -0.89
C PRO A 110 -2.38 -1.17 -0.17
N THR A 111 -1.69 -0.66 0.84
CA THR A 111 -0.68 -1.41 1.59
C THR A 111 -0.93 -1.20 3.09
N SER A 112 -0.99 -2.31 3.82
CA SER A 112 -1.06 -2.34 5.27
C SER A 112 -0.06 -3.37 5.77
N TRP A 113 0.85 -2.93 6.64
CA TRP A 113 1.93 -3.76 7.15
C TRP A 113 2.17 -3.47 8.63
N ARG A 114 2.54 -4.50 9.39
CA ARG A 114 2.86 -4.41 10.82
C ARG A 114 3.91 -5.45 11.18
N LYS A 115 4.85 -5.07 12.04
CA LYS A 115 5.85 -6.00 12.59
C LYS A 115 6.33 -5.58 13.97
N THR A 116 6.67 -6.56 14.79
CA THR A 116 7.27 -6.33 16.11
C THR A 116 8.74 -6.73 16.07
N TYR A 117 9.60 -5.86 16.59
CA TYR A 117 11.03 -6.09 16.72
C TYR A 117 11.40 -6.25 18.20
N PRO A 118 12.42 -7.06 18.54
CA PRO A 118 12.83 -7.31 19.93
C PRO A 118 13.26 -6.06 20.70
N ASN A 119 13.80 -5.06 19.99
CA ASN A 119 14.12 -3.74 20.52
C ASN A 119 14.29 -2.72 19.38
N ALA A 120 14.41 -1.44 19.75
CA ALA A 120 14.56 -0.32 18.82
C ALA A 120 15.84 -0.40 17.96
N CYS A 121 16.94 -0.99 18.49
CA CYS A 121 18.15 -1.20 17.70
C CYS A 121 17.88 -2.19 16.56
N VAL A 122 17.26 -3.34 16.85
CA VAL A 122 16.95 -4.35 15.82
C VAL A 122 15.99 -3.77 14.77
N LEU A 123 14.98 -3.00 15.18
CA LEU A 123 14.12 -2.24 14.25
C LEU A 123 14.97 -1.41 13.29
N ASP A 124 15.82 -0.53 13.83
CA ASP A 124 16.63 0.39 13.03
C ASP A 124 17.59 -0.33 12.08
N THR A 125 18.20 -1.42 12.53
CA THR A 125 19.08 -2.25 11.69
C THR A 125 18.34 -2.97 10.58
N ALA A 126 17.06 -3.31 10.76
CA ALA A 126 16.27 -4.04 9.79
C ALA A 126 15.61 -3.11 8.76
N THR A 127 15.15 -1.93 9.18
CA THR A 127 14.31 -1.07 8.33
C THR A 127 15.03 0.16 7.79
N GLY A 128 16.25 0.43 8.26
CA GLY A 128 17.01 1.59 7.84
C GLY A 128 16.24 2.90 8.14
N PRO A 129 16.18 3.87 7.22
CA PRO A 129 15.60 5.18 7.47
C PRO A 129 14.06 5.18 7.64
N VAL A 130 13.36 4.13 7.22
CA VAL A 130 11.88 4.13 7.11
C VAL A 130 11.17 4.37 8.45
N PHE A 131 11.73 3.93 9.58
CA PHE A 131 11.13 4.13 10.90
C PHE A 131 11.99 4.98 11.86
N ARG A 132 12.92 5.80 11.31
CA ARG A 132 13.76 6.72 12.10
C ARG A 132 13.09 8.09 12.27
N PHE A 133 12.06 8.12 13.10
CA PHE A 133 11.36 9.33 13.54
C PHE A 133 10.91 9.19 15.00
#